data_AF-Q5RCM1-F1
#
_entry.id   AF-Q5RCM1-F1
#
_cell.length_a   1.000
_cell.length_b   1.000
_cell.length_c   1.000
_cell.angle_alpha   90.00
_cell.angle_beta   90.00
_cell.angle_gamma   90.00
#
_symmetry.space_group_name_H-M   'P 1'
#
loop_
_entity.id
_entity.type
_entity.pdbx_description
1 polymer ?
#
loop_
_entity_poly.entity_id
_entity_poly.type
_entity_poly.pdbx_seq_one_letter_code
_entity_poly.pdbx_strand_id
1 'polypeptide(L)'
;MAASPAATLAWSLLLLSSALLREGCRARFVAESDSEDDGEEAVVFPESPLQSPTVLVAVLARNAAHTLPHFLGCLERLDYPKSRMAIWAATDHNVDNTTEIFREWLKNVQRLYHYVE
;
A
#
# COMPACT_ATOMS: atom_id res chain seq x y z
N MET A 1 20.96 53.47 -18.55
CA MET A 1 19.85 52.52 -18.75
C MET A 1 19.63 51.78 -17.45
N ALA A 2 18.63 52.20 -16.68
CA ALA A 2 18.32 51.68 -15.37
C ALA A 2 17.59 50.33 -15.51
N ALA A 3 18.14 49.28 -14.92
CA ALA A 3 17.48 47.99 -14.81
C ALA A 3 16.32 48.13 -13.82
N SER A 4 15.12 47.76 -14.25
CA SER A 4 13.88 47.86 -13.48
C SER A 4 13.97 47.02 -12.19
N PRO A 5 13.58 47.56 -11.02
CA PRO A 5 13.74 46.91 -9.72
C PRO A 5 12.73 45.77 -9.45
N ALA A 6 11.85 45.47 -10.41
CA ALA A 6 10.76 44.51 -10.22
C ALA A 6 11.19 43.03 -10.37
N ALA A 7 12.28 42.75 -11.09
CA ALA A 7 12.69 41.37 -11.41
C ALA A 7 13.41 40.66 -10.25
N THR A 8 14.05 41.41 -9.35
CA THR A 8 14.82 40.85 -8.21
C THR A 8 13.93 40.41 -7.06
N LEU A 9 12.76 41.02 -6.88
CA LEU A 9 11.83 40.68 -5.78
C LEU A 9 11.11 39.34 -6.01
N ALA A 10 10.84 38.99 -7.27
CA ALA A 10 10.14 37.75 -7.62
C ALA A 10 10.99 36.49 -7.34
N TRP A 11 12.31 36.57 -7.54
CA TRP A 11 13.21 35.45 -7.25
C TRP A 11 13.50 35.26 -5.77
N SER A 12 13.55 36.34 -4.98
CA SER A 12 13.64 36.21 -3.51
C SER A 12 12.41 35.54 -2.91
N LEU A 13 11.20 35.83 -3.43
CA LEU A 13 9.96 35.23 -2.94
C LEU A 13 9.83 33.74 -3.31
N LEU A 14 10.30 33.33 -4.50
CA LEU A 14 10.33 31.91 -4.88
C LEU A 14 11.30 31.09 -4.03
N LEU A 15 12.50 31.62 -3.72
CA LEU A 15 13.47 30.93 -2.87
C LEU A 15 13.01 30.80 -1.42
N LEU A 16 12.37 31.85 -0.86
CA LEU A 16 11.77 31.81 0.48
C LEU A 16 10.64 30.77 0.59
N SER A 17 9.80 30.63 -0.44
CA SER A 17 8.73 29.62 -0.44
C SER A 17 9.27 28.18 -0.54
N SER A 18 10.40 27.96 -1.23
CA SER A 18 11.05 26.65 -1.32
C SER A 18 11.74 26.22 -0.02
N ALA A 19 12.20 27.17 0.80
CA ALA A 19 12.76 26.89 2.13
C ALA A 19 11.65 26.48 3.11
N LEU A 20 10.52 27.19 3.09
CA LEU A 20 9.38 26.92 3.98
C LEU A 20 8.65 25.61 3.65
N LEU A 21 8.67 25.13 2.40
CA LEU A 21 8.06 23.84 2.03
C LEU A 21 8.97 22.63 2.28
N ARG A 22 10.27 22.86 2.54
CA ARG A 22 11.25 21.81 2.79
C ARG A 22 11.55 21.61 4.28
N GLU A 23 11.21 22.60 5.11
CA GLU A 23 11.22 22.50 6.58
C GLU A 23 9.82 22.19 7.10
N GLY A 24 9.28 21.03 6.72
CA GLY A 24 8.17 20.43 7.45
C GLY A 24 8.54 20.34 8.93
N CYS A 25 7.63 20.77 9.81
CA CYS A 25 7.82 20.90 11.26
C CYS A 25 8.45 19.64 11.88
N ARG A 26 9.77 19.58 11.86
CA ARG A 26 10.54 18.56 12.56
C ARG A 26 10.71 19.11 13.96
N ALA A 27 9.71 18.88 14.80
CA ALA A 27 9.87 19.01 16.23
C ALA A 27 11.05 18.10 16.61
N ARG A 28 12.22 18.70 16.78
CA ARG A 28 13.37 18.07 17.43
C ARG A 28 13.00 18.06 18.91
N PHE A 29 12.42 16.95 19.35
CA PHE A 29 12.60 16.53 20.73
C PHE A 29 14.10 16.24 20.87
N VAL A 30 14.86 17.26 21.27
CA VAL A 30 16.17 17.04 21.87
C VAL A 30 15.84 16.53 23.26
N ALA A 31 15.89 15.21 23.44
CA ALA A 31 16.02 14.66 24.77
C ALA A 31 17.39 15.11 25.27
N GLU A 32 17.42 15.92 26.32
CA GLU A 32 18.64 16.22 27.05
C GLU A 32 19.25 14.87 27.46
N SER A 33 20.45 14.57 26.99
CA SER A 33 21.16 13.37 27.39
C SER A 33 21.70 13.62 28.80
N ASP A 34 21.02 13.07 29.81
CA ASP A 34 21.56 13.01 31.16
C ASP A 34 22.89 12.25 31.09
N SER A 35 23.96 12.99 31.38
CA SER A 35 25.33 12.52 31.32
C SER A 35 25.63 11.64 32.53
N GLU A 36 25.43 10.34 32.39
CA GLU A 36 26.12 9.32 33.18
C GLU A 36 26.70 8.28 32.21
N ASP A 37 28.02 8.35 32.08
CA ASP A 37 28.89 7.47 31.31
C ASP A 37 28.97 6.11 32.02
N ASP A 38 27.97 5.26 31.79
CA ASP A 38 28.07 3.82 32.01
C ASP A 38 28.19 3.16 30.63
N GLY A 39 29.38 2.65 30.33
CA GLY A 39 29.81 2.09 29.04
C GLY A 39 29.10 0.80 28.61
N GLU A 40 27.78 0.72 28.73
CA GLU A 40 26.96 -0.29 28.06
C GLU A 40 26.51 0.27 26.70
N GLU A 41 27.18 -0.15 25.63
CA GLU A 41 26.67 0.03 24.26
C GLU A 41 25.23 -0.48 24.21
N ALA A 42 24.27 0.43 24.05
CA ALA A 42 22.88 0.07 23.83
C ALA A 42 22.81 -0.83 22.59
N VAL A 43 22.53 -2.11 22.79
CA VAL A 43 22.39 -3.09 21.71
C VAL A 43 21.16 -2.70 20.89
N VAL A 44 21.37 -1.99 19.79
CA VAL A 44 20.32 -1.60 18.85
C VAL A 44 19.91 -2.84 18.06
N PHE A 45 18.73 -3.38 18.36
CA PHE A 45 18.14 -4.43 17.54
C PHE A 45 17.52 -3.79 16.29
N PRO A 46 17.89 -4.26 15.07
CA PRO A 46 17.26 -3.76 13.86
C PRO A 46 15.77 -4.11 13.88
N GLU A 47 14.94 -3.12 13.53
CA GLU A 47 13.51 -3.35 13.33
C GLU A 47 13.26 -4.39 12.24
N SER A 48 12.16 -5.14 12.37
CA SER A 48 11.81 -6.13 11.37
C SER A 48 11.50 -5.45 10.03
N PRO A 49 11.79 -6.10 8.88
CA PRO A 49 11.51 -5.52 7.58
C PRO A 49 10.01 -5.23 7.42
N LEU A 50 9.69 -4.12 6.76
CA LEU A 50 8.31 -3.74 6.49
C LEU A 50 7.59 -4.85 5.72
N GLN A 51 6.62 -5.47 6.37
CA GLN A 51 5.81 -6.51 5.78
C GLN A 51 4.55 -5.93 5.15
N SER A 52 4.21 -6.38 3.94
CA SER A 52 2.93 -6.04 3.30
C SER A 52 1.75 -6.49 4.17
N PRO A 53 0.65 -5.75 4.32
CA PRO A 53 -0.47 -6.16 5.18
C PRO A 53 -1.19 -7.43 4.70
N THR A 54 -2.03 -8.02 5.55
CA THR A 54 -2.95 -9.09 5.11
C THR A 54 -4.20 -8.44 4.54
N VAL A 55 -4.59 -8.81 3.32
CA VAL A 55 -5.70 -8.20 2.59
C VAL A 55 -6.80 -9.23 2.35
N LEU A 56 -8.05 -8.84 2.59
CA LEU A 56 -9.23 -9.63 2.21
C LEU A 56 -9.84 -9.07 0.92
N VAL A 57 -10.02 -9.92 -0.08
CA VAL A 57 -10.71 -9.60 -1.33
C VAL A 57 -12.06 -10.30 -1.32
N ALA A 58 -13.13 -9.51 -1.14
CA ALA A 58 -14.51 -9.98 -1.24
C ALA A 58 -15.01 -9.86 -2.68
N VAL A 59 -15.47 -10.97 -3.26
CA VAL A 59 -15.94 -11.05 -4.65
C VAL A 59 -17.38 -11.55 -4.67
N LEU A 60 -18.27 -10.71 -5.19
CA LEU A 60 -19.68 -11.04 -5.43
C LEU A 60 -19.90 -11.20 -6.93
N ALA A 61 -20.38 -12.37 -7.35
CA ALA A 61 -20.62 -12.65 -8.76
C ALA A 61 -22.07 -13.06 -9.02
N ARG A 62 -22.73 -12.33 -9.94
CA ARG A 62 -24.08 -12.63 -10.43
C ARG A 62 -24.16 -12.53 -11.95
N ASN A 63 -24.58 -13.58 -12.63
CA ASN A 63 -24.71 -13.67 -14.10
C ASN A 63 -23.49 -13.12 -14.87
N ALA A 64 -22.29 -13.48 -14.41
CA ALA A 64 -21.01 -12.95 -14.87
C ALA A 64 -20.15 -13.99 -15.61
N ALA A 65 -20.71 -15.10 -16.09
CA ALA A 65 -19.93 -16.23 -16.63
C ALA A 65 -18.97 -15.83 -17.76
N HIS A 66 -19.32 -14.82 -18.56
CA HIS A 66 -18.55 -14.34 -19.70
C HIS A 66 -17.41 -13.38 -19.30
N THR A 67 -17.54 -12.65 -18.20
CA THR A 67 -16.51 -11.71 -17.71
C THR A 67 -15.66 -12.28 -16.58
N LEU A 68 -16.20 -13.24 -15.83
CA LEU A 68 -15.59 -13.80 -14.63
C LEU A 68 -14.19 -14.36 -14.92
N PRO A 69 -13.93 -15.16 -15.97
CA PRO A 69 -12.57 -15.64 -16.26
C PRO A 69 -11.55 -14.52 -16.46
N HIS A 70 -11.95 -13.41 -17.07
CA HIS A 70 -11.07 -12.26 -17.26
C HIS A 70 -10.74 -11.58 -15.93
N PHE A 71 -11.74 -11.40 -15.07
CA PHE A 71 -11.57 -10.85 -13.72
C PHE A 71 -10.65 -11.72 -12.87
N LEU A 72 -10.87 -13.04 -12.85
CA LEU A 72 -10.06 -13.99 -12.10
C LEU A 72 -8.60 -13.99 -12.58
N GLY A 73 -8.38 -13.92 -13.89
CA GLY A 73 -7.04 -13.77 -14.45
C GLY A 73 -6.36 -12.45 -14.03
N CYS A 74 -7.10 -11.35 -13.87
CA CYS A 74 -6.54 -10.11 -13.31
C CYS A 74 -6.12 -10.28 -11.85
N LEU A 75 -6.93 -10.98 -11.06
CA LEU A 75 -6.64 -11.23 -9.65
C LEU A 75 -5.38 -12.11 -9.47
N GLU A 76 -5.20 -13.12 -10.32
CA GLU A 76 -4.00 -13.95 -10.34
C GLU A 76 -2.74 -13.15 -10.68
N ARG A 77 -2.81 -12.25 -11.67
CA ARG A 77 -1.67 -11.42 -12.10
C ARG A 77 -1.29 -10.30 -11.13
N LEU A 78 -2.07 -10.08 -10.07
CA LEU A 78 -1.75 -9.04 -9.08
C LEU A 78 -0.38 -9.30 -8.44
N ASP A 79 0.52 -8.31 -8.53
CA ASP A 79 1.85 -8.32 -7.90
C ASP A 79 1.74 -8.05 -6.39
N TYR A 80 1.16 -9.02 -5.69
CA TYR A 80 0.99 -9.00 -4.25
C TYR A 80 1.20 -10.41 -3.71
N PRO A 81 1.84 -10.58 -2.53
CA PRO A 81 2.05 -11.90 -1.95
C PRO A 81 0.73 -12.63 -1.72
N LYS A 82 0.47 -13.69 -2.50
CA LYS A 82 -0.76 -14.50 -2.41
C LYS A 82 -0.93 -15.17 -1.05
N SER A 83 0.20 -15.49 -0.40
CA SER A 83 0.26 -16.00 0.98
C SER A 83 -0.31 -15.05 2.04
N ARG A 84 -0.59 -13.79 1.67
CA ARG A 84 -1.19 -12.76 2.53
C ARG A 84 -2.53 -12.22 2.00
N MET A 85 -3.07 -12.85 0.96
CA MET A 85 -4.37 -12.51 0.41
C MET A 85 -5.39 -13.56 0.82
N ALA A 86 -6.45 -13.11 1.47
CA ALA A 86 -7.64 -13.88 1.73
C ALA A 86 -8.68 -13.57 0.64
N ILE A 87 -9.39 -14.59 0.17
CA ILE A 87 -10.47 -14.46 -0.80
C ILE A 87 -11.75 -14.94 -0.14
N TRP A 88 -12.79 -14.12 -0.25
CA TRP A 88 -14.14 -14.50 0.14
C TRP A 88 -15.05 -14.33 -1.08
N ALA A 89 -15.69 -15.41 -1.49
CA ALA A 89 -16.50 -15.44 -2.70
C ALA A 89 -17.96 -15.78 -2.37
N ALA A 90 -18.89 -15.01 -2.92
CA ALA A 90 -20.30 -15.36 -2.89
C ALA A 90 -20.98 -15.15 -4.24
N THR A 91 -21.97 -15.99 -4.50
CA THR A 91 -22.77 -15.95 -5.72
C THR A 91 -24.24 -15.97 -5.35
N ASP A 92 -25.07 -15.27 -6.12
CA ASP A 92 -26.50 -15.16 -5.83
C ASP A 92 -27.34 -15.17 -7.12
N HIS A 93 -28.45 -15.92 -7.11
CA HIS A 93 -29.44 -15.99 -8.19
C HIS A 93 -28.86 -15.99 -9.62
N ASN A 94 -27.95 -16.94 -9.89
CA ASN A 94 -27.36 -17.15 -11.22
C ASN A 94 -28.26 -18.03 -12.09
N VAL A 95 -28.48 -17.59 -13.33
CA VAL A 95 -29.11 -18.39 -14.40
C VAL A 95 -28.03 -18.97 -15.33
N ASP A 96 -26.83 -18.38 -15.33
CA ASP A 96 -25.69 -18.80 -16.13
C ASP A 96 -24.70 -19.70 -15.35
N ASN A 97 -23.59 -20.04 -16.00
CA ASN A 97 -22.56 -20.92 -15.45
C ASN A 97 -21.59 -20.24 -14.46
N THR A 98 -21.94 -19.07 -13.90
CA THR A 98 -21.05 -18.29 -13.03
C THR A 98 -20.61 -19.11 -11.82
N THR A 99 -21.54 -19.80 -11.17
CA THR A 99 -21.29 -20.58 -9.95
C THR A 99 -20.23 -21.67 -10.18
N GLU A 100 -20.26 -22.31 -11.34
CA GLU A 100 -19.43 -23.48 -11.62
C GLU A 100 -18.02 -23.07 -12.02
N ILE A 101 -17.89 -22.05 -12.87
CA ILE A 101 -16.61 -21.41 -13.19
C ILE A 101 -15.94 -20.92 -11.91
N PHE A 102 -16.71 -20.27 -11.03
CA PHE A 102 -16.15 -19.69 -9.83
C PHE A 102 -15.71 -20.77 -8.83
N ARG A 103 -16.54 -21.81 -8.63
CA ARG A 103 -16.22 -22.95 -7.77
C ARG A 103 -15.00 -23.73 -8.26
N GLU A 104 -14.89 -23.98 -9.56
CA GLU A 104 -13.73 -24.66 -10.15
C GLU A 104 -12.46 -23.86 -9.89
N TRP A 105 -12.52 -22.55 -10.12
CA TRP A 105 -11.40 -21.67 -9.86
C TRP A 105 -10.98 -21.66 -8.39
N LEU A 106 -11.91 -21.51 -7.45
CA LEU A 106 -11.63 -21.49 -6.01
C LEU A 106 -10.91 -22.78 -5.56
N LYS A 107 -11.32 -23.94 -6.08
CA LYS A 107 -10.65 -25.23 -5.79
C LYS A 107 -9.21 -25.26 -6.30
N ASN A 108 -8.95 -24.71 -7.47
CA ASN A 108 -7.62 -24.70 -8.07
C ASN A 108 -6.66 -23.77 -7.33
N VAL A 109 -7.15 -22.62 -6.86
CA VAL A 109 -6.29 -21.61 -6.21
C VAL A 109 -6.22 -21.73 -4.68
N GLN A 110 -7.00 -22.63 -4.07
CA GLN A 110 -7.09 -22.80 -2.61
C GLN A 110 -5.72 -22.93 -1.92
N ARG A 111 -4.74 -23.56 -2.57
CA ARG A 111 -3.38 -23.76 -2.01
C ARG A 111 -2.45 -22.57 -2.19
N LEU A 112 -2.79 -21.61 -3.05
CA LEU A 112 -1.95 -20.45 -3.37
C LEU A 112 -2.25 -19.26 -2.45
N TYR A 113 -3.51 -19.09 -2.08
CA TYR A 113 -3.97 -17.99 -1.26
C TYR A 113 -3.88 -18.32 0.24
N HIS A 114 -3.79 -17.28 1.07
CA HIS A 114 -3.77 -17.40 2.53
C HIS A 114 -5.03 -18.10 3.06
N TYR A 115 -6.16 -17.70 2.50
CA TYR A 115 -7.48 -18.16 2.91
C TYR A 115 -8.44 -18.04 1.72
N VAL A 116 -9.33 -19.00 1.56
CA VAL A 116 -10.36 -19.02 0.51
C VAL A 116 -11.64 -19.57 1.11
N GLU A 117 -12.72 -18.80 1.00
CA GLU A 117 -14.10 -19.17 1.36
C GLU A 117 -15.04 -19.02 0.16
#